data_AF-A0A7S2JUM7-F1
#
_entry.id   AF-A0A7S2JUM7-F1
#
_cell.length_a   1.000
_cell.length_b   1.000
_cell.length_c   1.000
_cell.angle_alpha   90.00
_cell.angle_beta   90.00
_cell.angle_gamma   90.00
#
_symmetry.space_group_name_H-M   'P 1'
#
loop_
_entity.id
_entity.type
_entity.pdbx_description
1 polymer ?
#
loop_
_entity_poly.entity_id
_entity_poly.type
_entity_poly.pdbx_seq_one_letter_code
_entity_poly.pdbx_strand_id
1 'polypeptide(L)'
;VVATKTAARIIFKMTQAMVATTPAPVSIDTQHDDMVHDAQLDYYGVKLATCSSDRTVKVYSVAKDQEVSHTATLTGHEGPVYEIAWAHPKFGSILASSSFDGSVLLHREVQPMGSWTLVHAHRMHESSVNSISFAPHEYGLVLAAGSSDGKVSVITHREDDSWDATFFQDNMLGVNSVSFAPCSFMSASDDAKDGMRLVVGGCDNKVRFWKLNAETKTWEQDDFDSSKADVTHTDWVRDVAWAPTVSSFNTVASCSEDKTVIIWTQSEDDRTEWKPVLLHTFDAPVWRVSWSVTGTILAVSSGDSDVTMWKQELDGKWSQVASVEDSQPAEEQ
;
A
#
# COMPACT_ATOMS: atom_id res chain seq x y z
N VAL A 1 -20.34 -42.79 6.69
CA VAL A 1 -20.78 -43.66 5.57
C VAL A 1 -21.37 -42.74 4.49
N VAL A 2 -20.78 -42.84 3.31
CA VAL A 2 -20.95 -42.07 2.07
C VAL A 2 -22.39 -41.70 1.72
N ALA A 3 -22.63 -40.44 1.31
CA ALA A 3 -23.34 -40.05 0.06
C ALA A 3 -23.69 -38.53 0.02
N THR A 4 -22.94 -37.85 -0.83
CA THR A 4 -23.18 -36.61 -1.60
C THR A 4 -24.61 -36.01 -1.66
N LYS A 5 -24.71 -34.70 -1.37
CA LYS A 5 -25.25 -33.61 -2.24
C LYS A 5 -25.67 -32.39 -1.40
N THR A 6 -25.37 -31.20 -1.96
CA THR A 6 -26.17 -29.95 -1.93
C THR A 6 -25.61 -28.78 -1.09
N ALA A 7 -25.13 -27.78 -1.85
CA ALA A 7 -25.23 -26.31 -1.69
C ALA A 7 -24.97 -25.68 -0.30
N ALA A 8 -23.85 -24.95 -0.22
CA ALA A 8 -23.62 -23.92 0.79
C ALA A 8 -24.67 -22.80 0.64
N ARG A 9 -25.34 -22.47 1.75
CA ARG A 9 -26.40 -21.47 1.84
C ARG A 9 -25.86 -20.31 2.67
N ILE A 10 -25.63 -19.15 2.04
CA ILE A 10 -25.40 -17.88 2.74
C ILE A 10 -26.74 -17.47 3.36
N ILE A 11 -26.83 -17.42 4.69
CA ILE A 11 -28.00 -16.87 5.39
C ILE A 11 -27.63 -15.49 5.90
N PHE A 12 -27.91 -14.46 5.09
CA PHE A 12 -28.08 -13.09 5.55
C PHE A 12 -29.51 -12.94 6.07
N LYS A 13 -29.70 -12.68 7.36
CA LYS A 13 -30.99 -12.22 7.89
C LYS A 13 -30.90 -10.72 8.17
N MET A 14 -31.17 -9.90 7.16
CA MET A 14 -31.89 -8.63 7.32
C MET A 14 -32.64 -8.30 6.01
N THR A 15 -33.96 -8.44 6.11
CA THR A 15 -35.07 -7.74 5.44
C THR A 15 -34.81 -7.00 4.10
N GLN A 16 -35.13 -7.71 3.00
CA GLN A 16 -35.81 -7.24 1.79
C GLN A 16 -35.36 -5.92 1.10
N ALA A 17 -34.37 -6.00 0.20
CA ALA A 17 -34.43 -5.51 -1.20
C ALA A 17 -33.10 -5.78 -1.95
N MET A 18 -33.20 -6.41 -3.12
CA MET A 18 -32.15 -6.68 -4.12
C MET A 18 -30.92 -7.48 -3.65
N VAL A 19 -30.97 -8.79 -3.90
CA VAL A 19 -29.81 -9.69 -3.88
C VAL A 19 -28.89 -9.30 -5.03
N ALA A 20 -27.89 -8.46 -4.75
CA ALA A 20 -26.68 -8.44 -5.55
C ALA A 20 -25.94 -9.74 -5.23
N THR A 21 -26.01 -10.72 -6.13
CA THR A 21 -25.12 -11.89 -6.09
C THR A 21 -23.71 -11.35 -6.12
N THR A 22 -22.98 -11.43 -5.01
CA THR A 22 -21.54 -11.21 -4.99
C THR A 22 -20.94 -12.14 -6.04
N PRO A 23 -20.28 -11.61 -7.08
CA PRO A 23 -19.67 -12.46 -8.10
C PRO A 23 -18.66 -13.39 -7.41
N ALA A 24 -18.62 -14.64 -7.86
CA ALA A 24 -17.66 -15.61 -7.36
C ALA A 24 -16.23 -15.09 -7.57
N PRO A 25 -15.29 -15.41 -6.67
CA PRO A 25 -13.89 -15.02 -6.87
C PRO A 25 -13.38 -15.61 -8.18
N VAL A 26 -12.72 -14.77 -8.98
CA VAL A 26 -12.10 -15.17 -10.25
C VAL A 26 -10.64 -15.52 -9.96
N SER A 27 -10.28 -16.78 -10.13
CA SER A 27 -8.90 -17.24 -10.05
C SER A 27 -8.16 -16.89 -11.33
N ILE A 28 -7.04 -16.21 -11.21
CA ILE A 28 -6.18 -15.85 -12.35
C ILE A 28 -4.86 -16.59 -12.18
N ASP A 29 -4.45 -17.33 -13.20
CA ASP A 29 -3.09 -17.84 -13.27
C ASP A 29 -2.16 -16.67 -13.63
N THR A 30 -1.32 -16.27 -12.68
CA THR A 30 -0.39 -15.16 -12.81
C THR A 30 0.83 -15.51 -13.66
N GLN A 31 0.95 -16.76 -14.14
CA GLN A 31 2.02 -17.23 -15.02
C GLN A 31 3.44 -16.91 -14.51
N HIS A 32 3.61 -16.59 -13.24
CA HIS A 32 4.90 -16.30 -12.63
C HIS A 32 5.62 -17.61 -12.31
N ASP A 33 6.94 -17.61 -12.46
CA ASP A 33 7.75 -18.81 -12.18
C ASP A 33 8.06 -18.97 -10.68
N ASP A 34 7.77 -17.94 -9.88
CA ASP A 34 8.06 -17.87 -8.45
C ASP A 34 7.00 -17.05 -7.69
N MET A 35 7.11 -17.00 -6.36
CA MET A 35 6.16 -16.34 -5.46
C MET A 35 5.85 -14.90 -5.86
N VAL A 36 4.56 -14.58 -5.91
CA VAL A 36 4.04 -13.23 -6.13
C VAL A 36 4.07 -12.46 -4.82
N HIS A 37 4.67 -11.28 -4.82
CA HIS A 37 4.80 -10.44 -3.61
C HIS A 37 3.69 -9.42 -3.50
N ASP A 38 3.29 -8.82 -4.63
CA ASP A 38 2.28 -7.77 -4.67
C ASP A 38 1.48 -7.80 -5.98
N ALA A 39 0.24 -7.33 -5.89
CA ALA A 39 -0.71 -7.28 -6.98
C ALA A 39 -1.64 -6.07 -6.80
N GLN A 40 -1.65 -5.17 -7.79
CA GLN A 40 -2.43 -3.94 -7.72
C GLN A 40 -3.21 -3.70 -9.01
N LEU A 41 -4.50 -3.38 -8.86
CA LEU A 41 -5.34 -2.87 -9.94
C LEU A 41 -5.01 -1.41 -10.23
N ASP A 42 -5.15 -1.01 -11.49
CA ASP A 42 -5.09 0.39 -11.87
C ASP A 42 -6.31 1.16 -11.36
N TYR A 43 -6.26 2.49 -11.48
CA TYR A 43 -7.31 3.38 -10.97
C TYR A 43 -8.73 3.04 -11.48
N TYR A 44 -8.85 2.50 -12.69
CA TYR A 44 -10.13 2.15 -13.31
C TYR A 44 -10.50 0.67 -13.17
N GLY A 45 -9.63 -0.16 -12.60
CA GLY A 45 -9.81 -1.61 -12.49
C GLY A 45 -9.80 -2.35 -13.84
N VAL A 46 -9.19 -1.76 -14.87
CA VAL A 46 -9.08 -2.34 -16.22
C VAL A 46 -7.72 -2.99 -16.46
N LYS A 47 -6.72 -2.71 -15.61
CA LYS A 47 -5.42 -3.38 -15.64
C LYS A 47 -5.06 -3.90 -14.26
N LEU A 48 -4.44 -5.07 -14.24
CA LEU A 48 -3.83 -5.66 -13.05
C LEU A 48 -2.33 -5.75 -13.29
N ALA A 49 -1.53 -5.22 -12.39
CA ALA A 49 -0.10 -5.49 -12.35
C ALA A 49 0.18 -6.50 -11.23
N THR A 50 1.14 -7.39 -11.46
CA THR A 50 1.65 -8.35 -10.47
C THR A 50 3.18 -8.33 -10.50
N CYS A 51 3.80 -8.53 -9.35
CA CYS A 51 5.25 -8.62 -9.24
C CYS A 51 5.68 -9.87 -8.46
N SER A 52 6.84 -10.41 -8.82
CA SER A 52 7.29 -11.72 -8.31
C SER A 52 8.80 -11.75 -8.03
N SER A 53 9.21 -12.74 -7.25
CA SER A 53 10.61 -13.17 -7.10
C SER A 53 11.29 -13.53 -8.43
N ASP A 54 10.52 -13.83 -9.48
CA ASP A 54 11.05 -14.10 -10.83
C ASP A 54 11.71 -12.87 -11.51
N ARG A 55 11.68 -11.71 -10.83
CA ARG A 55 12.28 -10.42 -11.24
C ARG A 55 11.51 -9.72 -12.35
N THR A 56 10.28 -10.15 -12.61
CA THR A 56 9.41 -9.57 -13.62
C THR A 56 8.19 -8.90 -12.98
N VAL A 57 7.70 -7.88 -13.68
CA VAL A 57 6.37 -7.31 -13.41
C VAL A 57 5.49 -7.64 -14.60
N LYS A 58 4.38 -8.33 -14.37
CA LYS A 58 3.44 -8.69 -15.42
C LYS A 58 2.23 -7.79 -15.35
N VAL A 59 1.75 -7.35 -16.51
CA VAL A 59 0.58 -6.50 -16.66
C VAL A 59 -0.47 -7.26 -17.44
N TYR A 60 -1.67 -7.32 -16.87
CA TYR A 60 -2.84 -7.96 -17.43
C TYR A 60 -3.92 -6.93 -17.73
N SER A 61 -4.64 -7.13 -18.83
CA SER A 61 -5.88 -6.42 -19.10
C SER A 61 -7.03 -7.21 -18.48
N VAL A 62 -7.85 -6.54 -17.68
CA VAL A 62 -9.05 -7.07 -17.05
C VAL A 62 -10.25 -6.57 -17.85
N ALA A 63 -10.89 -7.47 -18.59
CA ALA A 63 -12.08 -7.15 -19.36
C ALA A 63 -13.31 -7.03 -18.46
N LYS A 64 -14.37 -6.38 -18.96
CA LYS A 64 -15.67 -6.26 -18.24
C LYS A 64 -16.30 -7.60 -17.89
N ASP A 65 -15.98 -8.64 -18.66
CA ASP A 65 -16.44 -10.02 -18.44
C ASP A 65 -15.54 -10.81 -17.47
N GLN A 66 -14.66 -10.10 -16.73
CA GLN A 66 -13.66 -10.67 -15.81
C GLN A 66 -12.64 -11.61 -16.46
N GLU A 67 -12.58 -11.64 -17.79
CA GLU A 67 -11.48 -12.29 -18.50
C GLU A 67 -10.20 -11.49 -18.32
N VAL A 68 -9.16 -12.16 -17.82
CA VAL A 68 -7.86 -11.56 -17.58
C VAL A 68 -6.87 -12.09 -18.60
N SER A 69 -6.29 -11.18 -19.37
CA SER A 69 -5.35 -11.51 -20.44
C SER A 69 -4.00 -10.85 -20.21
N HIS A 70 -2.92 -11.63 -20.31
CA HIS A 70 -1.57 -11.10 -20.19
C HIS A 70 -1.27 -10.15 -21.35
N THR A 71 -0.89 -8.91 -21.03
CA THR A 71 -0.64 -7.85 -22.00
C THR A 71 0.85 -7.57 -22.15
N ALA A 72 1.60 -7.49 -21.05
CA ALA A 72 3.02 -7.16 -21.10
C ALA A 72 3.80 -7.78 -19.93
N THR A 73 5.05 -8.16 -20.20
CA THR A 73 6.03 -8.52 -19.18
C THR A 73 7.10 -7.43 -19.15
N LEU A 74 7.23 -6.74 -18.02
CA LEU A 74 8.24 -5.73 -17.78
C LEU A 74 9.46 -6.40 -17.14
N THR A 75 10.60 -6.22 -17.80
CA THR A 75 11.90 -6.77 -17.37
C THR A 75 12.89 -5.63 -17.20
N GLY A 76 13.77 -5.74 -16.21
CA GLY A 76 14.82 -4.73 -15.97
C GLY A 76 15.42 -4.79 -14.58
N HIS A 77 14.70 -5.40 -13.63
CA HIS A 77 15.22 -5.68 -12.29
C HIS A 77 16.20 -6.86 -12.29
N GLU A 78 17.20 -6.77 -11.42
CA GLU A 78 18.22 -7.79 -11.24
C GLU A 78 17.90 -8.72 -10.05
N GLY A 79 16.93 -8.34 -9.21
CA GLY A 79 16.46 -9.09 -8.05
C GLY A 79 14.94 -9.15 -7.92
N PRO A 80 14.41 -9.86 -6.90
CA PRO A 80 12.97 -9.96 -6.61
C PRO A 80 12.31 -8.58 -6.57
N VAL A 81 11.10 -8.47 -7.12
CA VAL A 81 10.30 -7.24 -7.08
C VAL A 81 9.32 -7.35 -5.91
N TYR A 82 9.33 -6.39 -5.00
CA TYR A 82 8.58 -6.47 -3.75
C TYR A 82 7.23 -5.75 -3.77
N GLU A 83 7.18 -4.57 -4.37
CA GLU A 83 5.95 -3.76 -4.40
C GLU A 83 5.79 -3.06 -5.75
N ILE A 84 4.54 -2.83 -6.13
CA ILE A 84 4.16 -2.09 -7.32
C ILE A 84 3.17 -0.98 -6.96
N ALA A 85 3.27 0.14 -7.64
CA ALA A 85 2.35 1.25 -7.45
C ALA A 85 1.91 1.84 -8.80
N TRP A 86 0.61 2.03 -8.98
CA TRP A 86 0.05 2.76 -10.12
C TRP A 86 0.03 4.27 -9.86
N ALA A 87 0.50 5.05 -10.83
CA ALA A 87 0.35 6.50 -10.78
C ALA A 87 -1.10 6.92 -11.11
N HIS A 88 -1.46 8.14 -10.69
CA HIS A 88 -2.77 8.70 -11.02
C HIS A 88 -2.94 8.87 -12.56
N PRO A 89 -4.11 8.51 -13.14
CA PRO A 89 -4.32 8.53 -14.59
C PRO A 89 -4.08 9.87 -15.29
N LYS A 90 -4.15 10.98 -14.55
CA LYS A 90 -3.82 12.34 -15.04
C LYS A 90 -2.42 12.42 -15.68
N PHE A 91 -1.48 11.58 -15.25
CA PHE A 91 -0.11 11.54 -15.77
C PHE A 91 0.11 10.46 -16.84
N GLY A 92 -0.97 9.78 -17.25
CA GLY A 92 -0.95 8.60 -18.10
C GLY A 92 -0.83 7.29 -17.32
N SER A 93 -0.74 6.18 -18.05
CA SER A 93 -0.57 4.84 -17.47
C SER A 93 0.90 4.63 -17.10
N ILE A 94 1.26 4.98 -15.87
CA ILE A 94 2.60 4.82 -15.30
C ILE A 94 2.52 3.80 -14.16
N LEU A 95 3.48 2.89 -14.14
CA LEU A 95 3.67 1.88 -13.11
C LEU A 95 5.07 2.02 -12.52
N ALA A 96 5.17 2.11 -11.20
CA ALA A 96 6.42 2.03 -10.47
C ALA A 96 6.59 0.63 -9.89
N SER A 97 7.82 0.14 -9.86
CA SER A 97 8.19 -1.14 -9.25
C SER A 97 9.45 -0.99 -8.39
N SER A 98 9.43 -1.58 -7.20
CA SER A 98 10.57 -1.62 -6.27
C SER A 98 11.16 -3.02 -6.17
N SER A 99 12.48 -3.11 -6.03
CA SER A 99 13.16 -4.40 -6.02
C SER A 99 14.26 -4.50 -4.95
N PHE A 100 14.58 -5.75 -4.63
CA PHE A 100 15.73 -6.13 -3.81
C PHE A 100 17.06 -5.60 -4.34
N ASP A 101 17.18 -5.33 -5.65
CA ASP A 101 18.41 -4.80 -6.27
C ASP A 101 18.70 -3.32 -5.91
N GLY A 102 17.84 -2.68 -5.11
CA GLY A 102 17.98 -1.28 -4.73
C GLY A 102 17.52 -0.29 -5.80
N SER A 103 16.84 -0.79 -6.84
CA SER A 103 16.30 0.03 -7.92
C SER A 103 14.79 0.23 -7.81
N VAL A 104 14.36 1.42 -8.22
CA VAL A 104 12.96 1.73 -8.52
C VAL A 104 12.86 2.04 -10.00
N LEU A 105 12.04 1.27 -10.71
CA LEU A 105 11.84 1.42 -12.15
C LEU A 105 10.44 1.98 -12.42
N LEU A 106 10.36 3.02 -13.24
CA LEU A 106 9.11 3.60 -13.68
C LEU A 106 8.90 3.29 -15.16
N HIS A 107 7.84 2.54 -15.43
CA HIS A 107 7.43 2.18 -16.77
C HIS A 107 6.19 2.97 -17.16
N ARG A 108 6.14 3.47 -18.39
CA ARG A 108 4.97 4.13 -18.98
C ARG A 108 4.49 3.32 -20.16
N GLU A 109 3.17 3.14 -20.25
CA GLU A 109 2.55 2.61 -21.45
C GLU A 109 2.45 3.69 -22.52
N VAL A 110 2.96 3.38 -23.71
CA VAL A 110 2.87 4.22 -24.90
C VAL A 110 1.66 3.80 -25.73
N GLN A 111 0.62 4.63 -25.71
CA GLN A 111 -0.55 4.47 -26.58
C GLN A 111 -0.28 5.07 -27.96
N PRO A 112 -0.85 4.51 -29.04
CA PRO A 112 -1.87 3.45 -29.09
C PRO A 112 -1.33 2.02 -29.17
N MET A 113 0.00 1.83 -29.19
CA MET A 113 0.59 0.50 -29.40
C MET A 113 0.49 -0.44 -28.18
N GLY A 114 0.18 0.09 -26.98
CA GLY A 114 0.15 -0.70 -25.75
C GLY A 114 1.53 -1.22 -25.32
N SER A 115 2.60 -0.66 -25.90
CA SER A 115 3.97 -1.02 -25.57
C SER A 115 4.39 -0.31 -24.29
N TRP A 116 5.18 -0.98 -23.47
CA TRP A 116 5.69 -0.41 -22.23
C TRP A 116 7.16 -0.02 -22.39
N THR A 117 7.48 1.19 -21.93
CA THR A 117 8.84 1.73 -21.99
C THR A 117 9.29 2.17 -20.62
N LEU A 118 10.54 1.90 -20.27
CA LEU A 118 11.18 2.42 -19.07
C LEU A 118 11.44 3.93 -19.24
N VAL A 119 10.83 4.74 -18.40
CA VAL A 119 10.94 6.21 -18.42
C VAL A 119 12.00 6.70 -17.45
N HIS A 120 12.08 6.07 -16.28
CA HIS A 120 13.07 6.43 -15.27
C HIS A 120 13.54 5.19 -14.51
N ALA A 121 14.84 5.15 -14.22
CA ALA A 121 15.45 4.13 -13.37
C ALA A 121 16.19 4.84 -12.25
N HIS A 122 15.67 4.71 -11.03
CA HIS A 122 16.28 5.27 -9.83
C HIS A 122 17.10 4.18 -9.14
N ARG A 123 18.43 4.30 -9.14
CA ARG A 123 19.38 3.32 -8.59
C ARG A 123 20.35 3.96 -7.59
N MET A 124 19.80 4.73 -6.64
CA MET A 124 20.60 5.48 -5.67
C MET A 124 20.67 4.82 -4.29
N HIS A 125 19.83 3.82 -4.03
CA HIS A 125 19.85 3.07 -2.77
C HIS A 125 20.94 2.00 -2.78
N GLU A 126 21.55 1.78 -1.61
CA GLU A 126 22.63 0.79 -1.44
C GLU A 126 22.10 -0.60 -1.04
N SER A 127 20.82 -0.68 -0.71
CA SER A 127 20.13 -1.89 -0.24
C SER A 127 18.74 -2.01 -0.87
N SER A 128 17.99 -3.05 -0.50
CA SER A 128 16.68 -3.35 -1.08
C SER A 128 15.68 -2.23 -0.87
N VAL A 129 14.92 -1.90 -1.93
CA VAL A 129 13.75 -1.02 -1.80
C VAL A 129 12.55 -1.90 -1.49
N ASN A 130 12.01 -1.75 -0.29
CA ASN A 130 10.96 -2.63 0.22
C ASN A 130 9.56 -2.11 -0.09
N SER A 131 9.42 -0.77 -0.21
CA SER A 131 8.12 -0.16 -0.44
C SER A 131 8.17 1.11 -1.27
N ILE A 132 7.09 1.35 -2.01
CA ILE A 132 6.87 2.51 -2.85
C ILE A 132 5.43 3.02 -2.73
N SER A 133 5.25 4.34 -2.67
CA SER A 133 3.92 4.97 -2.67
C SER A 133 3.92 6.23 -3.52
N PHE A 134 2.96 6.35 -4.43
CA PHE A 134 2.71 7.62 -5.11
C PHE A 134 2.05 8.64 -4.18
N ALA A 135 2.41 9.90 -4.32
CA ALA A 135 1.74 11.00 -3.64
C ALA A 135 0.37 11.29 -4.30
N PRO A 136 -0.56 11.91 -3.56
CA PRO A 136 -1.77 12.48 -4.14
C PRO A 136 -1.48 13.34 -5.37
N HIS A 137 -2.32 13.19 -6.40
CA HIS A 137 -2.12 13.80 -7.72
C HIS A 137 -2.09 15.33 -7.74
N GLU A 138 -2.58 15.96 -6.66
CA GLU A 138 -2.53 17.39 -6.37
C GLU A 138 -1.08 17.88 -6.20
N TYR A 139 -0.20 17.05 -5.64
CA TYR A 139 1.22 17.35 -5.46
C TYR A 139 2.05 17.17 -6.74
N GLY A 140 1.43 16.66 -7.81
CA GLY A 140 2.11 16.28 -9.04
C GLY A 140 2.49 14.80 -9.07
N LEU A 141 3.37 14.42 -10.00
CA LEU A 141 3.88 13.06 -10.09
C LEU A 141 5.10 12.92 -9.18
N VAL A 142 4.82 12.52 -7.93
CA VAL A 142 5.82 12.31 -6.88
C VAL A 142 5.69 10.89 -6.34
N LEU A 143 6.82 10.21 -6.16
CA LEU A 143 6.92 8.85 -5.65
C LEU A 143 7.86 8.83 -4.44
N ALA A 144 7.45 8.20 -3.35
CA ALA A 144 8.32 7.89 -2.23
C ALA A 144 8.76 6.44 -2.32
N ALA A 145 10.01 6.16 -1.98
CA ALA A 145 10.55 4.82 -1.90
C ALA A 145 11.32 4.64 -0.60
N GLY A 146 10.97 3.61 0.16
CA GLY A 146 11.63 3.23 1.42
C GLY A 146 12.61 2.07 1.21
N SER A 147 13.84 2.25 1.68
CA SER A 147 14.91 1.26 1.52
C SER A 147 15.39 0.70 2.86
N SER A 148 15.89 -0.54 2.81
CA SER A 148 16.60 -1.19 3.91
C SER A 148 17.90 -0.48 4.31
N ASP A 149 18.42 0.43 3.48
CA ASP A 149 19.53 1.32 3.85
C ASP A 149 19.12 2.41 4.88
N GLY A 150 17.83 2.47 5.20
CA GLY A 150 17.27 3.38 6.18
C GLY A 150 17.00 4.80 5.65
N LYS A 151 17.19 5.01 4.36
CA LYS A 151 16.83 6.24 3.65
C LYS A 151 15.47 6.09 2.99
N VAL A 152 14.78 7.21 2.90
CA VAL A 152 13.60 7.36 2.05
C VAL A 152 13.98 8.31 0.92
N SER A 153 13.78 7.88 -0.31
CA SER A 153 13.92 8.74 -1.49
C SER A 153 12.56 9.27 -1.92
N VAL A 154 12.52 10.53 -2.34
CA VAL A 154 11.34 11.18 -2.91
C VAL A 154 11.69 11.62 -4.31
N ILE A 155 11.13 10.92 -5.28
CA ILE A 155 11.37 11.06 -6.71
C ILE A 155 10.24 11.93 -7.28
N THR A 156 10.59 13.09 -7.82
CA THR A 156 9.65 14.08 -8.37
C THR A 156 9.88 14.23 -9.86
N HIS A 157 8.82 14.06 -10.65
CA HIS A 157 8.82 14.44 -12.06
C HIS A 157 8.58 15.95 -12.19
N ARG A 158 9.41 16.61 -13.00
CA ARG A 158 9.32 18.04 -13.29
C ARG A 158 8.63 18.27 -14.64
N GLU A 159 8.14 19.49 -14.87
CA GLU A 159 7.46 19.88 -16.10
C GLU A 159 8.35 19.81 -17.36
N ASP A 160 9.68 19.85 -17.19
CA ASP A 160 10.67 19.71 -18.25
C ASP A 160 10.96 18.25 -18.63
N ASP A 161 10.11 17.31 -18.17
CA ASP A 161 10.24 15.86 -18.32
C ASP A 161 11.47 15.26 -17.62
N SER A 162 12.16 16.05 -16.79
CA SER A 162 13.27 15.58 -15.97
C SER A 162 12.77 14.98 -14.65
N TRP A 163 13.61 14.12 -14.08
CA TRP A 163 13.37 13.50 -12.78
C TRP A 163 14.37 14.03 -11.77
N ASP A 164 13.84 14.52 -10.66
CA ASP A 164 14.63 14.96 -9.51
C ASP A 164 14.42 14.01 -8.34
N ALA A 165 15.44 13.81 -7.53
CA ALA A 165 15.37 12.92 -6.39
C ALA A 165 15.99 13.57 -5.16
N THR A 166 15.20 13.68 -4.10
CA THR A 166 15.68 14.06 -2.77
C THR A 166 15.72 12.84 -1.87
N PHE A 167 16.60 12.84 -0.88
CA PHE A 167 16.68 11.77 0.10
C PHE A 167 16.76 12.36 1.51
N PHE A 168 16.18 11.65 2.46
CA PHE A 168 16.37 11.91 3.87
C PHE A 168 16.65 10.60 4.61
N GLN A 169 17.45 10.68 5.67
CA GLN A 169 17.73 9.54 6.52
C GLN A 169 16.65 9.45 7.59
N ASP A 170 15.98 8.31 7.67
CA ASP A 170 14.92 8.06 8.63
C ASP A 170 15.40 7.15 9.77
N ASN A 171 15.89 5.97 9.43
CA ASN A 171 16.40 4.99 10.38
C ASN A 171 17.81 4.53 9.99
N MET A 172 18.61 3.96 10.88
CA MET A 172 19.86 3.27 10.52
C MET A 172 19.68 1.77 10.30
N LEU A 173 18.58 1.18 10.79
CA LEU A 173 18.30 -0.26 10.66
C LEU A 173 17.53 -0.64 9.38
N GLY A 174 16.87 0.32 8.74
CA GLY A 174 16.09 0.10 7.52
C GLY A 174 14.63 0.58 7.62
N VAL A 175 14.05 0.83 6.44
CA VAL A 175 12.65 1.20 6.23
C VAL A 175 11.95 0.06 5.49
N ASN A 176 10.79 -0.37 6.01
CA ASN A 176 10.00 -1.45 5.41
C ASN A 176 8.83 -0.92 4.59
N SER A 177 8.18 0.16 5.03
CA SER A 177 6.99 0.69 4.37
C SER A 177 6.91 2.20 4.43
N VAL A 178 6.34 2.80 3.38
CA VAL A 178 6.12 4.23 3.22
C VAL A 178 4.71 4.48 2.70
N SER A 179 4.02 5.47 3.25
CA SER A 179 2.68 5.85 2.78
C SER A 179 2.46 7.35 2.85
N PHE A 180 1.95 7.95 1.78
CA PHE A 180 1.63 9.37 1.74
C PHE A 180 0.30 9.67 2.44
N ALA A 181 0.27 10.80 3.14
CA ALA A 181 -0.98 11.36 3.62
C ALA A 181 -1.83 11.87 2.46
N PRO A 182 -3.18 11.82 2.58
CA PRO A 182 -4.06 12.48 1.62
C PRO A 182 -3.80 13.98 1.59
N CYS A 183 -4.15 14.63 0.48
CA CYS A 183 -3.97 16.06 0.30
C CYS A 183 -4.80 16.83 1.36
N SER A 184 -4.14 17.66 2.16
CA SER A 184 -4.84 18.54 3.09
C SER A 184 -5.16 19.86 2.39
N PHE A 185 -6.44 20.09 2.07
CA PHE A 185 -6.92 21.35 1.47
C PHE A 185 -6.80 22.57 2.41
N MET A 186 -6.27 22.39 3.63
CA MET A 186 -6.15 23.45 4.63
C MET A 186 -4.80 24.16 4.63
N SER A 187 -3.90 23.87 3.69
CA SER A 187 -2.68 24.67 3.58
C SER A 187 -3.01 26.02 2.94
N ALA A 188 -2.78 27.11 3.69
CA ALA A 188 -3.06 28.49 3.27
C ALA A 188 -2.00 29.05 2.28
N SER A 189 -1.12 28.19 1.76
CA SER A 189 -0.03 28.53 0.87
C SER A 189 -0.38 28.18 -0.58
N ASP A 190 0.05 29.04 -1.50
CA ASP A 190 -0.12 28.88 -2.96
C ASP A 190 0.72 27.72 -3.53
N ASP A 191 1.65 27.15 -2.74
CA ASP A 191 2.42 25.98 -3.15
C ASP A 191 1.64 24.72 -2.82
N ALA A 192 1.14 24.05 -3.86
CA ALA A 192 0.41 22.81 -3.74
C ALA A 192 1.18 21.74 -2.95
N LYS A 193 2.52 21.80 -2.89
CA LYS A 193 3.40 20.85 -2.17
C LYS A 193 3.59 21.15 -0.69
N ASP A 194 3.12 22.30 -0.22
CA ASP A 194 3.24 22.67 1.18
C ASP A 194 2.28 21.82 2.04
N GLY A 195 2.79 21.32 3.15
CA GLY A 195 2.05 20.42 4.03
C GLY A 195 1.94 18.97 3.56
N MET A 196 2.72 18.54 2.56
CA MET A 196 2.85 17.12 2.23
C MET A 196 3.41 16.35 3.44
N ARG A 197 2.74 15.25 3.79
CA ARG A 197 3.12 14.38 4.90
C ARG A 197 3.30 12.95 4.43
N LEU A 198 4.20 12.25 5.10
CA LEU A 198 4.51 10.84 4.86
C LEU A 198 4.55 10.12 6.21
N VAL A 199 4.08 8.88 6.24
CA VAL A 199 4.34 7.96 7.35
C VAL A 199 5.33 6.90 6.90
N VAL A 200 6.26 6.55 7.79
CA VAL A 200 7.32 5.58 7.56
C VAL A 200 7.32 4.54 8.67
N GLY A 201 7.33 3.26 8.29
CA GLY A 201 7.48 2.11 9.18
C GLY A 201 8.90 1.56 9.13
N GLY A 202 9.59 1.56 10.27
CA GLY A 202 10.99 1.14 10.36
C GLY A 202 11.21 -0.25 10.98
N CYS A 203 12.39 -0.81 10.71
CA CYS A 203 12.90 -2.01 11.40
C CYS A 203 13.30 -1.76 12.87
N ASP A 204 13.18 -0.54 13.37
CA ASP A 204 13.41 -0.17 14.77
C ASP A 204 12.13 -0.21 15.62
N ASN A 205 11.07 -0.84 15.10
CA ASN A 205 9.76 -0.99 15.73
C ASN A 205 8.99 0.35 15.84
N LYS A 206 9.49 1.41 15.22
CA LYS A 206 8.89 2.74 15.27
C LYS A 206 8.12 3.06 13.99
N VAL A 207 7.03 3.79 14.20
CA VAL A 207 6.33 4.53 13.16
C VAL A 207 6.72 6.00 13.31
N ARG A 208 7.18 6.63 12.23
CA ARG A 208 7.55 8.06 12.20
C ARG A 208 6.72 8.80 11.17
N PHE A 209 6.39 10.04 11.49
CA PHE A 209 5.69 10.95 10.62
C PHE A 209 6.66 12.02 10.13
N TRP A 210 6.60 12.31 8.84
CA TRP A 210 7.47 13.28 8.18
C TRP A 210 6.60 14.34 7.52
N LYS A 211 7.02 15.60 7.62
CA LYS A 211 6.39 16.74 6.96
C LYS A 211 7.41 17.43 6.07
N LEU A 212 7.01 17.73 4.84
CA LEU A 212 7.82 18.56 3.96
C LEU A 212 7.66 20.03 4.37
N ASN A 213 8.79 20.69 4.63
CA ASN A 213 8.83 22.13 4.83
C ASN A 213 9.03 22.82 3.46
N ALA A 214 8.08 23.65 3.05
CA ALA A 214 8.10 24.30 1.73
C ALA A 214 9.23 25.33 1.58
N GLU A 215 9.65 25.99 2.66
CA GLU A 215 10.69 27.02 2.61
C GLU A 215 12.08 26.42 2.39
N THR A 216 12.39 25.33 3.09
CA THR A 216 13.69 24.65 3.02
C THR A 216 13.71 23.52 1.98
N LYS A 217 12.53 23.05 1.54
CA LYS A 217 12.36 21.83 0.73
C LYS A 217 12.96 20.58 1.39
N THR A 218 13.09 20.59 2.71
CA THR A 218 13.60 19.47 3.50
C THR A 218 12.46 18.77 4.22
N TRP A 219 12.64 17.45 4.40
CA TRP A 219 11.75 16.65 5.22
C TRP A 219 12.16 16.80 6.68
N GLU A 220 11.20 17.20 7.51
CA GLU A 220 11.36 17.31 8.96
C GLU A 220 10.50 16.22 9.61
N GLN A 221 11.07 15.54 10.61
CA GLN A 221 10.32 14.58 11.39
C GLN A 221 9.37 15.33 12.32
N ASP A 222 8.11 14.88 12.38
CA ASP A 222 7.15 15.37 13.37
C ASP A 222 7.64 15.02 14.78
N ASP A 223 7.34 15.86 15.78
CA ASP A 223 7.88 15.73 17.15
C ASP A 223 7.26 14.55 17.94
N PHE A 224 6.51 13.69 17.24
CA PHE A 224 5.88 12.50 17.77
C PHE A 224 6.85 11.33 17.86
N ASP A 225 7.11 10.86 19.08
CA ASP A 225 7.88 9.64 19.34
C ASP A 225 6.93 8.49 19.68
N SER A 226 6.73 7.59 18.72
CA SER A 226 5.91 6.38 18.89
C SER A 226 6.38 5.46 20.02
N SER A 227 7.62 5.59 20.51
CA SER A 227 8.11 4.81 21.66
C SER A 227 7.64 5.33 23.02
N LYS A 228 7.13 6.57 23.09
CA LYS A 228 6.54 7.15 24.31
C LYS A 228 5.02 6.98 24.37
N ALA A 229 4.43 6.40 23.33
CA ALA A 229 3.00 6.20 23.25
C ALA A 229 2.57 5.02 24.15
N ASP A 230 1.33 5.07 24.65
CA ASP A 230 0.80 4.06 25.58
C ASP A 230 0.80 2.63 25.00
N VAL A 231 0.70 2.53 23.67
CA VAL A 231 0.78 1.28 22.90
C VAL A 231 1.75 1.49 21.75
N THR A 232 2.74 0.59 21.64
CA THR A 232 3.81 0.66 20.64
C THR A 232 4.16 -0.73 20.14
N HIS A 233 4.76 -0.82 18.96
CA HIS A 233 5.20 -2.08 18.40
C HIS A 233 6.46 -2.57 19.12
N THR A 234 6.55 -3.90 19.27
CA THR A 234 7.65 -4.57 19.96
C THR A 234 8.63 -5.25 19.01
N ASP A 235 8.27 -5.35 17.74
CA ASP A 235 9.07 -5.92 16.66
C ASP A 235 8.89 -5.11 15.35
N TRP A 236 9.56 -5.52 14.28
CA TRP A 236 9.65 -4.78 13.02
C TRP A 236 8.27 -4.40 12.47
N VAL A 237 8.10 -3.12 12.14
CA VAL A 237 6.90 -2.65 11.45
C VAL A 237 6.98 -3.13 10.00
N ARG A 238 6.00 -3.92 9.56
CA ARG A 238 5.97 -4.52 8.23
C ARG A 238 5.31 -3.64 7.20
N ASP A 239 4.25 -2.95 7.59
CA ASP A 239 3.51 -2.07 6.70
C ASP A 239 2.84 -0.92 7.46
N VAL A 240 2.69 0.21 6.77
CA VAL A 240 1.99 1.41 7.24
C VAL A 240 1.10 1.95 6.14
N ALA A 241 -0.14 2.26 6.46
CA ALA A 241 -1.09 2.79 5.49
C ALA A 241 -1.84 3.99 6.07
N TRP A 242 -1.73 5.14 5.40
CA TRP A 242 -2.52 6.32 5.73
C TRP A 242 -3.94 6.19 5.16
N ALA A 243 -4.95 6.42 5.99
CA ALA A 243 -6.34 6.35 5.53
C ALA A 243 -6.64 7.51 4.56
N PRO A 244 -7.22 7.25 3.37
CA PRO A 244 -7.58 8.29 2.41
C PRO A 244 -8.83 9.09 2.82
N THR A 245 -9.05 9.28 4.12
CA THR A 245 -10.21 10.01 4.63
C THR A 245 -10.02 11.51 4.48
N VAL A 246 -11.08 12.19 4.04
CA VAL A 246 -11.14 13.67 3.95
C VAL A 246 -11.71 14.27 5.25
N SER A 247 -11.80 13.48 6.31
CA SER A 247 -12.28 13.92 7.61
C SER A 247 -11.28 14.81 8.35
N SER A 248 -11.78 15.55 9.33
CA SER A 248 -11.00 16.33 10.31
C SER A 248 -9.95 15.52 11.09
N PHE A 249 -10.13 14.20 11.22
CA PHE A 249 -9.17 13.32 11.88
C PHE A 249 -8.31 12.58 10.86
N ASN A 250 -7.00 12.56 11.10
CA ASN A 250 -6.07 11.72 10.38
C ASN A 250 -6.05 10.34 11.04
N THR A 251 -6.09 9.28 10.22
CA THR A 251 -6.01 7.90 10.69
C THR A 251 -4.94 7.17 9.92
N VAL A 252 -4.08 6.44 10.62
CA VAL A 252 -3.04 5.61 10.03
C VAL A 252 -3.10 4.23 10.66
N ALA A 253 -2.94 3.19 9.86
CA ALA A 253 -2.77 1.82 10.34
C ALA A 253 -1.31 1.43 10.23
N SER A 254 -0.79 0.71 11.23
CA SER A 254 0.49 0.03 11.16
C SER A 254 0.34 -1.43 11.57
N CYS A 255 1.11 -2.29 10.92
CA CYS A 255 1.21 -3.70 11.29
C CYS A 255 2.66 -4.11 11.51
N SER A 256 2.85 -5.11 12.37
CA SER A 256 4.18 -5.56 12.78
C SER A 256 4.29 -7.08 12.83
N GLU A 257 5.54 -7.54 12.82
CA GLU A 257 5.92 -8.92 13.08
C GLU A 257 5.47 -9.39 14.48
N ASP A 258 5.25 -8.46 15.42
CA ASP A 258 4.73 -8.72 16.76
C ASP A 258 3.26 -9.17 16.81
N LYS A 259 2.65 -9.38 15.63
CA LYS A 259 1.28 -9.84 15.42
C LYS A 259 0.21 -8.82 15.81
N THR A 260 0.59 -7.57 16.04
CA THR A 260 -0.36 -6.50 16.38
C THR A 260 -0.62 -5.59 15.20
N VAL A 261 -1.84 -5.06 15.17
CA VAL A 261 -2.22 -3.94 14.32
C VAL A 261 -2.60 -2.77 15.21
N ILE A 262 -1.97 -1.62 14.99
CA ILE A 262 -2.20 -0.40 15.76
C ILE A 262 -2.78 0.66 14.82
N ILE A 263 -3.83 1.34 15.29
CA ILE A 263 -4.44 2.47 14.61
C ILE A 263 -4.00 3.74 15.32
N TRP A 264 -3.37 4.63 14.58
CA TRP A 264 -2.94 5.95 15.03
C TRP A 264 -3.99 6.96 14.61
N THR A 265 -4.57 7.65 15.58
CA THR A 265 -5.56 8.70 15.33
C THR A 265 -5.00 10.05 15.76
N GLN A 266 -5.18 11.06 14.91
CA GLN A 266 -4.80 12.44 15.20
C GLN A 266 -6.02 13.34 15.01
N SER A 267 -6.30 14.16 16.02
CA SER A 267 -7.43 15.11 16.02
C SER A 267 -7.05 16.42 15.30
N GLU A 268 -8.05 17.15 14.83
CA GLU A 268 -7.84 18.44 14.13
C GLU A 268 -7.29 19.53 15.07
N ASP A 269 -7.78 19.57 16.31
CA ASP A 269 -7.42 20.57 17.33
C ASP A 269 -5.98 20.41 17.86
N ASP A 270 -5.42 19.20 17.75
CA ASP A 270 -4.06 18.89 18.18
C ASP A 270 -3.34 18.05 17.12
N ARG A 271 -2.82 18.74 16.10
CA ARG A 271 -2.01 18.15 15.02
C ARG A 271 -0.63 17.67 15.48
N THR A 272 -0.34 17.69 16.77
CA THR A 272 0.95 17.28 17.33
C THR A 272 0.87 15.94 18.05
N GLU A 273 -0.28 15.59 18.62
CA GLU A 273 -0.47 14.33 19.34
C GLU A 273 -1.14 13.25 18.48
N TRP A 274 -0.48 12.09 18.38
CA TRP A 274 -1.06 10.87 17.83
C TRP A 274 -1.45 9.92 18.96
N LYS A 275 -2.70 9.45 18.93
CA LYS A 275 -3.25 8.49 19.90
C LYS A 275 -3.26 7.09 19.29
N PRO A 276 -2.43 6.16 19.79
CA PRO A 276 -2.48 4.77 19.34
C PRO A 276 -3.65 4.03 19.98
N VAL A 277 -4.31 3.19 19.19
CA VAL A 277 -5.35 2.26 19.62
C VAL A 277 -5.00 0.89 19.09
N LEU A 278 -4.85 -0.09 19.99
CA LEU A 278 -4.68 -1.49 19.59
C LEU A 278 -5.98 -1.98 18.93
N LEU A 279 -5.90 -2.41 17.68
CA LEU A 279 -7.04 -2.95 16.94
C LEU A 279 -7.26 -4.42 17.31
N HIS A 280 -6.25 -5.25 17.09
CA HIS A 280 -6.30 -6.68 17.39
C HIS A 280 -4.89 -7.27 17.46
N THR A 281 -4.77 -8.39 18.16
CA THR A 281 -3.57 -9.23 18.21
C THR A 281 -3.87 -10.55 17.52
N PHE A 282 -3.16 -10.83 16.43
CA PHE A 282 -3.30 -12.02 15.61
C PHE A 282 -2.43 -13.18 16.12
N ASP A 283 -2.68 -14.39 15.62
CA ASP A 283 -1.89 -15.58 15.95
C ASP A 283 -0.60 -15.70 15.12
N ALA A 284 -0.57 -15.06 13.94
CA ALA A 284 0.60 -14.92 13.07
C ALA A 284 1.02 -13.46 12.81
N PRO A 285 2.25 -13.23 12.30
CA PRO A 285 2.73 -11.94 11.84
C PRO A 285 1.80 -11.31 10.81
N VAL A 286 1.68 -9.98 10.84
CA VAL A 286 0.83 -9.25 9.88
C VAL A 286 1.71 -8.55 8.86
N TRP A 287 1.48 -8.85 7.58
CA TRP A 287 2.37 -8.45 6.48
C TRP A 287 1.96 -7.14 5.80
N ARG A 288 0.65 -6.93 5.63
CA ARG A 288 0.10 -5.81 4.86
C ARG A 288 -1.18 -5.26 5.49
N VAL A 289 -1.35 -3.95 5.37
CA VAL A 289 -2.55 -3.22 5.75
C VAL A 289 -2.98 -2.31 4.61
N SER A 290 -4.26 -2.33 4.25
CA SER A 290 -4.77 -1.49 3.17
C SER A 290 -6.13 -0.90 3.49
N TRP A 291 -6.25 0.41 3.30
CA TRP A 291 -7.51 1.11 3.50
C TRP A 291 -8.38 1.03 2.25
N SER A 292 -9.68 0.87 2.45
CA SER A 292 -10.66 1.15 1.40
C SER A 292 -10.53 2.60 0.92
N VAL A 293 -10.89 2.87 -0.34
CA VAL A 293 -10.89 4.23 -0.92
C VAL A 293 -11.76 5.21 -0.11
N THR A 294 -12.78 4.70 0.59
CA THR A 294 -13.63 5.52 1.48
C THR A 294 -12.99 5.84 2.84
N GLY A 295 -11.87 5.20 3.18
CA GLY A 295 -11.20 5.31 4.48
C GLY A 295 -11.94 4.64 5.65
N THR A 296 -12.99 3.86 5.40
CA THR A 296 -13.85 3.30 6.48
C THR A 296 -13.54 1.85 6.86
N ILE A 297 -13.10 1.06 5.89
CA ILE A 297 -12.75 -0.36 6.08
C ILE A 297 -11.24 -0.51 5.92
N LEU A 298 -10.64 -1.30 6.82
CA LEU A 298 -9.25 -1.72 6.78
C LEU A 298 -9.18 -3.21 6.44
N ALA A 299 -8.43 -3.56 5.40
CA ALA A 299 -8.05 -4.93 5.11
C ALA A 299 -6.69 -5.23 5.76
N VAL A 300 -6.58 -6.38 6.41
CA VAL A 300 -5.40 -6.84 7.13
C VAL A 300 -5.03 -8.23 6.63
N SER A 301 -3.82 -8.36 6.09
CA SER A 301 -3.29 -9.64 5.59
C SER A 301 -2.35 -10.25 6.63
N SER A 302 -2.75 -11.39 7.18
CA SER A 302 -1.99 -12.12 8.19
C SER A 302 -1.16 -13.25 7.58
N GLY A 303 -0.15 -13.72 8.30
CA GLY A 303 0.65 -14.88 7.92
C GLY A 303 -0.11 -16.20 7.94
N ASP A 304 -1.30 -16.24 8.51
CA ASP A 304 -2.19 -17.42 8.56
C ASP A 304 -2.95 -17.65 7.25
N SER A 305 -2.50 -17.06 6.13
CA SER A 305 -3.16 -17.03 4.81
C SER A 305 -4.54 -16.35 4.77
N ASP A 306 -5.03 -15.86 5.91
CA ASP A 306 -6.31 -15.18 6.03
C ASP A 306 -6.18 -13.67 5.83
N VAL A 307 -7.14 -13.11 5.09
CA VAL A 307 -7.36 -11.67 4.98
C VAL A 307 -8.60 -11.29 5.78
N THR A 308 -8.42 -10.46 6.80
CA THR A 308 -9.52 -9.98 7.64
C THR A 308 -9.87 -8.53 7.31
N MET A 309 -11.15 -8.20 7.38
CA MET A 309 -11.63 -6.84 7.16
C MET A 309 -12.20 -6.27 8.45
N TRP A 310 -11.83 -5.04 8.76
CA TRP A 310 -12.16 -4.35 10.01
C TRP A 310 -12.83 -3.02 9.73
N LYS A 311 -13.81 -2.66 10.58
CA LYS A 311 -14.51 -1.39 10.50
C LYS A 311 -14.64 -0.79 11.90
N GLN A 312 -14.57 0.53 11.98
CA GLN A 312 -14.85 1.26 13.21
C GLN A 312 -16.37 1.39 13.43
N GLU A 313 -16.83 0.96 14.60
CA GLU A 313 -18.21 1.13 15.06
C GLU A 313 -18.43 2.52 15.67
N LEU A 314 -19.70 2.87 15.91
CA LEU A 314 -20.08 4.17 16.49
C LEU A 314 -19.52 4.42 17.90
N ASP A 315 -19.14 3.37 18.62
CA ASP A 315 -18.50 3.46 19.93
C ASP A 315 -16.99 3.71 19.85
N GLY A 316 -16.44 3.82 18.64
CA GLY A 316 -15.02 4.01 18.38
C GLY A 316 -14.19 2.72 18.40
N LYS A 317 -14.79 1.57 18.70
CA LYS A 317 -14.11 0.27 18.67
C LYS A 317 -14.07 -0.30 17.25
N TRP A 318 -13.08 -1.14 17.01
CA TRP A 318 -12.94 -1.85 15.74
C TRP A 318 -13.56 -3.24 15.84
N SER A 319 -14.42 -3.58 14.88
CA SER A 319 -15.03 -4.89 14.74
C SER A 319 -14.58 -5.55 13.44
N GLN A 320 -14.38 -6.86 13.48
CA GLN A 320 -14.14 -7.64 12.27
C GLN A 320 -15.47 -7.80 11.52
N VAL A 321 -15.52 -7.31 10.28
CA VAL A 321 -16.73 -7.35 9.44
C VAL A 321 -16.74 -8.54 8.48
N ALA A 322 -15.57 -9.04 8.08
CA ALA A 322 -15.43 -10.19 7.22
C ALA A 322 -14.06 -10.87 7.38
N SER A 323 -13.97 -12.14 6.98
CA SER A 323 -12.73 -12.86 6.71
C SER A 323 -12.81 -13.47 5.31
N VAL A 324 -11.69 -13.52 4.62
CA VAL A 324 -11.47 -14.26 3.39
C VAL A 324 -10.40 -15.30 3.73
N GLU A 325 -10.82 -16.56 3.80
CA GLU A 325 -9.95 -17.71 4.04
C GLU A 325 -9.50 -18.30 2.70
N ASP A 326 -8.26 -18.75 2.62
CA ASP A 326 -7.79 -19.48 1.45
C ASP A 326 -8.39 -20.90 1.47
N SER A 327 -9.31 -21.18 0.56
CA SER A 327 -9.81 -22.53 0.37
C SER A 327 -8.74 -23.35 -0.33
N GLN A 328 -7.83 -23.98 0.43
CA GLN A 328 -6.94 -24.99 -0.13
C GLN A 328 -7.78 -26.03 -0.90
N PRO A 329 -7.45 -26.33 -2.16
CA PRO A 329 -8.03 -27.49 -2.81
C PRO A 329 -7.60 -28.70 -1.98
N ALA A 330 -8.58 -29.39 -1.37
CA ALA A 330 -8.33 -30.60 -0.62
C ALA A 330 -7.43 -31.52 -1.45
N GLU A 331 -6.27 -31.89 -0.91
CA GLU A 331 -5.41 -32.91 -1.50
C GLU A 331 -6.26 -34.17 -1.72
N GLU A 332 -6.61 -34.46 -2.97
CA GLU A 332 -7.18 -35.74 -3.35
C GLU A 332 -6.07 -36.80 -3.17
N GLN A 333 -6.11 -37.51 -2.04
CA GLN A 333 -5.36 -38.76 -1.80
C GLN A 333 -5.95 -39.91 -2.61
#